data_AF-A0A2V6I7U8-F1
#
_entry.id   AF-A0A2V6I7U8-F1
#
_cell.length_a   1.000
_cell.length_b   1.000
_cell.length_c   1.000
_cell.angle_alpha   90.00
_cell.angle_beta   90.00
_cell.angle_gamma   90.00
#
_symmetry.space_group_name_H-M   'P 1'
#
loop_
_entity.id
_entity.type
_entity.pdbx_description
1 polymer ?
#
loop_
_entity_poly.entity_id
_entity_poly.type
_entity_poly.pdbx_seq_one_letter_code
_entity_poly.pdbx_strand_id
1 'polypeptide(L)'
;MKVFSGTANRELAERICKYIGVPLGQATISSFPDGETYVMIEENVRGRDVFLIQPTSPPSNEHLMELLIMVDAARRASADRITAVIPFFGYARQDRKDKPRVPITAKLIAN
;
A
#
# COMPACT_ATOMS: atom_id res chain seq x y z
N MET A 1 10.70 0.70 13.78
CA MET A 1 10.25 0.72 12.38
C MET A 1 9.86 -0.69 11.95
N LYS A 2 8.79 -0.82 11.18
CA LYS A 2 8.35 -2.05 10.52
C LYS A 2 8.09 -1.75 9.05
N VAL A 3 8.51 -2.65 8.16
CA VAL A 3 8.33 -2.50 6.71
C VAL A 3 7.51 -3.68 6.23
N PHE A 4 6.43 -3.42 5.52
CA PHE A 4 5.60 -4.45 4.90
C PHE A 4 5.54 -4.19 3.39
N SER A 5 5.27 -5.26 2.64
CA SER A 5 5.06 -5.21 1.20
C SER A 5 3.65 -5.64 0.89
N GLY A 6 3.00 -4.95 -0.04
CA GLY A 6 1.91 -5.56 -0.78
C GLY A 6 2.42 -6.55 -1.83
N THR A 7 1.51 -7.02 -2.67
CA THR A 7 1.72 -8.04 -3.71
C THR A 7 2.30 -7.49 -5.01
N ALA A 8 2.18 -6.18 -5.25
CA ALA A 8 2.50 -5.59 -6.55
C ALA A 8 3.99 -5.67 -6.92
N ASN A 9 4.89 -5.60 -5.93
CA ASN A 9 6.33 -5.77 -6.15
C ASN A 9 7.09 -6.14 -4.87
N ARG A 10 6.95 -7.39 -4.44
CA ARG A 10 7.62 -7.90 -3.24
C ARG A 10 9.15 -7.88 -3.37
N GLU A 11 9.68 -8.19 -4.54
CA GLU A 11 11.14 -8.21 -4.79
C GLU A 11 11.77 -6.85 -4.48
N LEU A 12 11.14 -5.75 -4.90
CA LEU A 12 11.60 -4.40 -4.59
C LEU A 12 11.61 -4.14 -3.08
N ALA A 13 10.55 -4.54 -2.37
CA ALA A 13 10.48 -4.37 -0.93
C ALA A 13 11.59 -5.16 -0.20
N GLU A 14 11.86 -6.39 -0.63
CA GLU A 14 12.96 -7.22 -0.10
C GLU A 14 14.32 -6.58 -0.33
N ARG A 15 14.55 -6.01 -1.53
CA ARG A 15 15.79 -5.27 -1.85
C ARG A 15 15.96 -4.01 -0.99
N ILE A 16 14.87 -3.26 -0.75
CA ILE A 16 14.88 -2.08 0.14
C ILE A 16 15.22 -2.51 1.57
N CYS A 17 14.53 -3.52 2.10
CA CYS A 17 14.77 -4.09 3.43
C CYS A 17 16.21 -4.55 3.60
N LYS A 18 16.76 -5.28 2.62
CA LYS A 18 18.16 -5.72 2.60
C LYS A 18 19.13 -4.55 2.61
N TYR A 19 18.85 -3.49 1.84
CA TYR A 19 19.71 -2.31 1.76
C TYR A 19 19.76 -1.53 3.09
N ILE A 20 18.62 -1.39 3.78
CA ILE A 20 18.54 -0.66 5.06
C ILE A 20 18.78 -1.54 6.29
N GLY A 21 19.04 -2.83 6.11
CA GLY A 21 19.36 -3.76 7.19
C GLY A 21 18.21 -4.12 8.13
N VAL A 22 16.96 -4.13 7.63
CA VAL A 22 15.78 -4.55 8.40
C VAL A 22 15.09 -5.75 7.76
N PRO A 23 14.48 -6.66 8.53
CA PRO A 23 13.67 -7.72 7.97
C PRO A 23 12.36 -7.17 7.39
N LEU A 24 11.88 -7.78 6.30
CA LEU A 24 10.52 -7.55 5.81
C LEU A 24 9.53 -8.18 6.79
N GLY A 25 8.55 -7.40 7.23
CA GLY A 25 7.52 -7.85 8.16
C GLY A 25 6.55 -8.85 7.53
N GLN A 26 5.95 -9.67 8.39
CA GLN A 26 4.99 -10.70 7.99
C GLN A 26 3.58 -10.12 7.87
N ALA A 27 3.00 -10.27 6.69
CA ALA A 27 1.62 -9.98 6.40
C ALA A 27 1.09 -11.05 5.43
N THR A 28 -0.09 -11.56 5.72
CA THR A 28 -0.83 -12.44 4.82
C THR A 28 -1.73 -11.58 3.95
N ILE A 29 -1.61 -11.76 2.64
CA ILE A 29 -2.43 -11.11 1.63
C ILE A 29 -2.95 -12.18 0.68
N SER A 30 -4.25 -12.18 0.45
CA SER A 30 -4.92 -13.16 -0.41
C SER A 30 -6.17 -12.55 -1.03
N SER A 31 -6.82 -13.32 -1.91
CA SER A 31 -8.09 -12.93 -2.52
C SER A 31 -9.17 -13.94 -2.16
N PHE A 32 -10.35 -13.43 -1.83
CA PHE A 32 -11.55 -14.24 -1.70
C PHE A 32 -12.00 -14.77 -3.09
N PRO A 33 -12.86 -15.81 -3.15
CA PRO A 33 -13.32 -16.37 -4.43
C PRO A 33 -14.03 -15.39 -5.36
N ASP A 34 -14.60 -14.31 -4.82
CA ASP A 34 -15.24 -13.22 -5.55
C ASP A 34 -14.28 -12.09 -5.97
N GLY A 35 -13.00 -12.19 -5.60
CA GLY A 35 -11.95 -11.23 -5.95
C GLY A 35 -11.70 -10.14 -4.89
N GLU A 36 -12.42 -10.13 -3.77
CA GLU A 36 -12.15 -9.19 -2.69
C GLU A 36 -10.78 -9.45 -2.04
N THR A 37 -10.08 -8.38 -1.66
CA THR A 37 -8.73 -8.49 -1.07
C THR A 37 -8.80 -8.70 0.44
N TYR A 38 -8.11 -9.73 0.93
CA TYR A 38 -7.88 -9.98 2.35
C TYR A 38 -6.46 -9.56 2.74
N VAL A 39 -6.32 -8.88 3.89
CA VAL A 39 -5.02 -8.48 4.45
C VAL A 39 -5.02 -8.74 5.96
N MET A 40 -3.94 -9.34 6.45
CA MET A 40 -3.67 -9.51 7.88
C MET A 40 -2.21 -9.19 8.18
N ILE A 41 -1.97 -8.22 9.06
CA ILE A 41 -0.62 -7.95 9.61
C ILE A 41 -0.37 -8.94 10.76
N GLU A 42 0.66 -9.77 10.62
CA GLU A 42 0.91 -10.89 11.54
C GLU A 42 1.82 -10.51 12.72
N GLU A 43 2.27 -9.27 12.76
CA GLU A 43 3.21 -8.76 13.75
C GLU A 43 2.61 -7.62 14.58
N ASN A 44 3.10 -7.48 15.82
CA ASN A 44 2.74 -6.33 16.63
C ASN A 44 3.36 -5.04 16.06
N VAL A 45 2.50 -4.13 15.60
CA VAL A 45 2.86 -2.80 15.08
C VAL A 45 2.46 -1.64 15.98
N ARG A 46 1.95 -1.92 17.20
CA ARG A 46 1.50 -0.88 18.13
C ARG A 46 2.63 0.07 18.48
N GLY A 47 2.39 1.38 18.33
CA GLY A 47 3.38 2.42 18.63
C GLY A 47 4.61 2.40 17.71
N ARG A 48 4.55 1.72 16.56
CA ARG A 48 5.66 1.65 15.61
C ARG A 48 5.43 2.56 14.41
N ASP A 49 6.54 3.06 13.85
CA ASP A 49 6.60 3.56 12.48
C ASP A 49 6.46 2.43 11.47
N VAL A 50 5.40 2.45 10.67
CA VAL A 50 5.08 1.46 9.65
C VAL A 50 5.28 2.05 8.26
N PHE A 51 6.02 1.33 7.42
CA PHE A 51 6.21 1.65 6.00
C PHE A 51 5.54 0.56 5.16
N LEU A 52 4.66 0.96 4.25
CA LEU A 52 3.92 0.05 3.37
C LEU A 52 4.40 0.27 1.94
N ILE A 53 5.15 -0.70 1.40
CA ILE A 53 5.66 -0.65 0.03
C ILE A 53 4.63 -1.30 -0.88
N GLN A 54 3.96 -0.47 -1.68
CA GLN A 54 2.98 -0.96 -2.64
C GLN A 54 2.88 -0.03 -3.85
N PRO A 55 3.57 -0.36 -4.96
CA PRO A 55 3.26 0.22 -6.26
C PRO A 55 1.80 -0.07 -6.63
N THR A 56 1.11 0.90 -7.24
CA THR A 56 -0.26 0.67 -7.76
C THR A 56 -0.23 0.50 -9.28
N SER A 57 0.74 -0.27 -9.78
CA SER A 57 0.87 -0.69 -11.19
C SER A 57 -0.22 -1.71 -11.55
N PRO A 58 -0.45 -2.05 -12.83
CA PRO A 58 -1.48 -3.02 -13.20
C PRO A 58 -1.36 -4.37 -12.45
N PRO A 59 -2.47 -4.93 -11.94
CA PRO A 59 -3.83 -4.39 -11.95
C PRO A 59 -4.03 -3.25 -10.91
N SER A 60 -4.30 -2.04 -11.40
CA SER A 60 -4.06 -0.81 -10.62
C SER A 60 -5.07 -0.59 -9.50
N ASN A 61 -6.32 -1.02 -9.69
CA ASN A 61 -7.39 -0.84 -8.70
C ASN A 61 -7.23 -1.79 -7.53
N GLU A 62 -6.85 -3.02 -7.84
CA GLU A 62 -6.63 -4.11 -6.92
C GLU A 62 -5.44 -3.78 -6.02
N HIS A 63 -4.31 -3.36 -6.59
CA HIS A 63 -3.15 -2.94 -5.80
C HIS A 63 -3.40 -1.67 -4.98
N LEU A 64 -4.22 -0.74 -5.50
CA LEU A 64 -4.66 0.43 -4.73
C LEU A 64 -5.55 0.00 -3.55
N MET A 65 -6.55 -0.85 -3.78
CA MET A 65 -7.42 -1.36 -2.72
C MET A 65 -6.61 -2.13 -1.66
N GLU A 66 -5.66 -2.96 -2.08
CA GLU A 66 -4.76 -3.66 -1.18
C GLU A 66 -3.96 -2.68 -0.30
N LEU A 67 -3.39 -1.61 -0.87
CA LEU A 67 -2.70 -0.56 -0.10
C LEU A 67 -3.63 0.08 0.92
N LEU A 68 -4.85 0.45 0.53
CA LEU A 68 -5.82 1.09 1.41
C LEU A 68 -6.22 0.17 2.57
N ILE A 69 -6.41 -1.13 2.31
CA ILE A 69 -6.71 -2.13 3.35
C ILE A 69 -5.50 -2.32 4.27
N MET A 70 -4.27 -2.37 3.75
CA MET A 70 -3.05 -2.43 4.58
C MET A 70 -2.91 -1.20 5.50
N VAL A 71 -3.22 0.01 4.99
CA VAL A 71 -3.22 1.24 5.78
C VAL A 71 -4.26 1.17 6.91
N ASP A 72 -5.48 0.73 6.60
CA ASP A 72 -6.54 0.56 7.61
C ASP A 72 -6.15 -0.47 8.68
N ALA A 73 -5.61 -1.63 8.26
CA ALA A 73 -5.12 -2.67 9.16
C ALA A 73 -4.03 -2.14 10.11
N ALA A 74 -3.03 -1.42 9.59
CA ALA A 74 -1.96 -0.82 10.40
C ALA A 74 -2.50 0.23 11.38
N ARG A 75 -3.45 1.07 10.96
CA ARG A 75 -4.07 2.09 11.81
C ARG A 75 -4.86 1.45 12.95
N ARG A 76 -5.67 0.43 12.66
CA ARG A 76 -6.44 -0.31 13.69
C ARG A 76 -5.54 -1.09 14.64
N ALA A 77 -4.41 -1.57 14.15
CA ALA A 77 -3.35 -2.17 14.98
C ALA A 77 -2.55 -1.14 15.80
N SER A 78 -2.97 0.14 15.81
CA SER A 78 -2.40 1.22 16.61
C SER A 78 -0.94 1.57 16.24
N ALA A 79 -0.58 1.50 14.95
CA ALA A 79 0.66 2.08 14.47
C ALA A 79 0.74 3.58 14.80
N ASP A 80 1.93 4.05 15.20
CA ASP A 80 2.16 5.46 15.56
C ASP A 80 2.14 6.35 14.31
N ARG A 81 2.81 5.88 13.26
CA ARG A 81 2.89 6.55 11.95
C ARG A 81 2.84 5.52 10.84
N ILE A 82 2.15 5.87 9.76
CA ILE A 82 2.01 5.02 8.58
C ILE A 82 2.51 5.82 7.38
N THR A 83 3.51 5.29 6.68
CA THR A 83 4.07 5.88 5.46
C THR A 83 3.79 4.95 4.29
N ALA A 84 2.98 5.41 3.34
CA ALA A 84 2.79 4.73 2.07
C ALA A 84 3.97 5.01 1.14
N VAL A 85 4.69 3.97 0.73
CA VAL A 85 5.78 4.02 -0.23
C VAL A 85 5.23 3.50 -1.54
N ILE A 86 4.99 4.40 -2.50
CA ILE A 86 4.32 4.11 -3.78
C ILE A 86 5.28 4.40 -4.95
N PRO A 87 6.19 3.46 -5.31
CA PRO A 87 7.18 3.67 -6.37
C PRO A 87 6.58 4.00 -7.73
N PHE A 88 5.42 3.41 -8.04
CA PHE A 88 4.60 3.77 -9.20
C PHE A 88 3.23 4.24 -8.71
N PHE A 89 2.99 5.55 -8.82
CA PHE A 89 1.71 6.15 -8.46
C PHE A 89 0.72 6.03 -9.62
N GLY A 90 -0.13 5.02 -9.55
CA GLY A 90 -1.27 4.85 -10.45
C GLY A 90 -2.20 6.06 -10.36
N TYR A 91 -2.98 6.30 -11.42
CA TYR A 91 -3.83 7.48 -11.55
C TYR A 91 -3.13 8.85 -11.60
N ALA A 92 -1.80 8.90 -11.50
CA ALA A 92 -1.02 10.14 -11.58
C ALA A 92 -1.25 10.95 -12.88
N ARG A 93 -1.70 10.31 -13.97
CA ARG A 93 -1.94 10.98 -15.26
C ARG A 93 -3.22 11.82 -15.29
N GLN A 94 -4.20 11.54 -14.43
CA GLN A 94 -5.44 12.30 -14.34
C GLN A 94 -5.33 13.33 -13.19
N ASP A 95 -4.37 14.26 -13.37
CA ASP A 95 -3.93 15.27 -12.39
C ASP A 95 -4.67 16.61 -12.50
N ARG A 96 -5.44 16.80 -13.58
CA ARG A 96 -6.15 18.04 -13.87
C ARG A 96 -7.51 17.77 -14.48
N LYS A 97 -8.36 18.80 -14.45
CA LYS A 97 -9.64 18.80 -15.15
C LYS A 97 -9.43 19.34 -16.57
N ASP A 98 -9.18 18.43 -17.52
CA ASP A 98 -9.00 18.78 -18.93
C ASP A 98 -10.32 19.08 -19.65
N LYS A 99 -11.45 18.58 -19.13
CA LYS A 99 -12.81 18.77 -19.68
C LYS A 99 -13.86 19.02 -18.58
N PRO A 100 -15.02 19.62 -18.91
CA PRO A 100 -16.14 19.66 -17.97
C PRO A 100 -16.56 18.25 -17.51
N ARG A 101 -16.85 18.09 -16.22
CA ARG A 101 -17.37 16.85 -15.59
C ARG A 101 -16.41 15.64 -15.56
N VAL A 102 -15.09 15.86 -15.57
CA VAL A 102 -14.11 14.80 -15.29
C VAL A 102 -13.54 14.91 -13.87
N PRO A 103 -13.10 13.79 -13.25
CA PRO A 103 -12.45 13.83 -11.95
C PRO A 103 -10.98 14.26 -12.06
N ILE A 104 -10.41 14.61 -10.91
CA ILE A 104 -8.96 14.68 -10.71
C ILE A 104 -8.58 13.44 -9.88
N THR A 105 -8.34 12.32 -10.54
CA THR A 105 -8.21 11.01 -9.87
C THR A 105 -6.94 10.94 -9.03
N ALA A 106 -5.85 11.58 -9.45
CA ALA A 106 -4.65 11.69 -8.61
C ALA A 106 -4.95 12.33 -7.25
N LYS A 107 -5.82 13.36 -7.24
CA LYS A 107 -6.31 14.02 -6.02
C LYS A 107 -7.29 13.14 -5.25
N LEU A 108 -8.13 12.34 -5.94
CA LEU A 108 -9.01 11.36 -5.27
C LEU A 108 -8.19 10.35 -4.47
N ILE A 109 -7.16 9.76 -5.07
CA ILE A 109 -6.32 8.74 -4.42
C ILE A 109 -5.57 9.28 -3.19
N ALA A 110 -5.27 10.58 -3.18
CA ALA A 110 -4.54 11.22 -2.10
C ALA A 110 -5.39 11.73 -0.92
N ASN A 111 -6.73 11.77 -1.02
CA ASN A 111 -7.61 12.25 0.07
C ASN A 111 -7.85 11.15 1.11
#